data_AF-A0A367IX31-F1
#
_entry.id   AF-A0A367IX31-F1
#
_cell.length_a   1.000
_cell.length_b   1.000
_cell.length_c   1.000
_cell.angle_alpha   90.00
_cell.angle_beta   90.00
_cell.angle_gamma   90.00
#
_symmetry.space_group_name_H-M   'P 1'
#
loop_
_entity.id
_entity.type
_entity.pdbx_description
1 polymer ?
#
loop_
_entity_poly.entity_id
_entity_poly.type
_entity_poly.pdbx_seq_one_letter_code
_entity_poly.pdbx_strand_id
1 'polypeptide(L)'
;MLDNLEMRFGFERYQEGPERLGWLLNMHETLVKDSDWPSGRSGVDYYFINDNGETFKTTLTYSPYFYIGCKPGTESEIEDFLTRRFEDTIEKLKRVKKEDLKQPNHLIGNTRTYIQLVFRNQSDLFTVRRFLLPIAKKNQEKVNTVDSYAEVINMTNNIGYERNSHSAAMSSRKNPEDALKYITDIREYDIPYYVRVAIDLDIRVGLWYTAKAASNGTVSLSRQPELVHRPEPTILAFDIETTKLPLKFPDVTIDSIMMISYMIDGRGYLITNREIVSQDIEDFDYTPKPEFEGPFTIFNEEDEEGVLRRFFEHIQEARPTIFVTYNGDFFDWPFVEGRAKVHGIDMFQEIGVYKDEEDEYKCKHATHMDAFRWVKRDSYLPHGSQGLKAVTTAKLGYNPMELDPEDMTRFASEQPQVLAQYSVSDAVATYYLYMKYVHPFIFSLCNILPLIPDEVLRKGTGTLCELLLMVEAYKVNVIMPNKHADGKEMFYEGHLLESETYVGGHVEALEAGVFRSDINSDFKLDPSAAQELIEQLDEALKFTIQVEEKKNLDDIINYDQVKAEIQEKLEIL
;
A
#
# COMPACT_ATOMS: atom_id res chain seq x y z
N MET A 1 15.13 -1.67 23.68
CA MET A 1 16.09 -1.20 22.67
C MET A 1 15.35 -0.34 21.65
N LEU A 2 14.37 -0.89 20.91
CA LEU A 2 13.53 -0.13 19.97
C LEU A 2 12.75 1.04 20.63
N ASP A 3 12.07 0.81 21.76
CA ASP A 3 11.34 1.91 22.43
C ASP A 3 12.24 3.10 22.82
N ASN A 4 13.50 2.83 23.22
CA ASN A 4 14.46 3.88 23.57
C ASN A 4 14.91 4.66 22.33
N LEU A 5 15.05 3.97 21.19
CA LEU A 5 15.39 4.59 19.92
C LEU A 5 14.26 5.51 19.47
N GLU A 6 13.02 5.01 19.46
CA GLU A 6 11.85 5.80 19.05
C GLU A 6 11.63 7.00 19.98
N MET A 7 11.93 6.87 21.28
CA MET A 7 11.93 7.99 22.22
C MET A 7 12.98 9.05 21.90
N ARG A 8 14.18 8.68 21.40
CA ARG A 8 15.18 9.66 20.91
C ARG A 8 14.65 10.50 19.74
N PHE A 9 13.77 9.90 18.94
CA PHE A 9 13.05 10.54 17.83
C PHE A 9 11.71 11.18 18.25
N GLY A 10 11.47 11.36 19.56
CA GLY A 10 10.30 12.08 20.09
C GLY A 10 9.06 11.21 20.32
N PHE A 11 9.07 9.93 19.94
CA PHE A 11 7.91 9.04 20.10
C PHE A 11 7.87 8.38 21.48
N GLU A 12 7.62 9.20 22.51
CA GLU A 12 7.30 8.70 23.85
C GLU A 12 5.95 7.96 23.84
N ARG A 13 5.89 6.84 24.55
CA ARG A 13 4.67 6.03 24.66
C ARG A 13 3.69 6.66 25.64
N TYR A 14 2.58 7.20 25.12
CA TYR A 14 1.46 7.69 25.89
C TYR A 14 0.66 6.52 26.48
N GLN A 15 0.68 6.40 27.82
CA GLN A 15 0.01 5.34 28.58
C GLN A 15 -0.90 5.86 29.70
N GLU A 16 -0.79 7.14 30.07
CA GLU A 16 -1.59 7.80 31.10
C GLU A 16 -1.58 9.32 30.90
N GLY A 17 -2.49 10.02 31.58
CA GLY A 17 -2.60 11.48 31.54
C GLY A 17 -3.78 11.99 30.69
N PRO A 18 -3.84 13.30 30.40
CA PRO A 18 -4.92 13.90 29.62
C PRO A 18 -4.97 13.33 28.20
N GLU A 19 -6.15 13.40 27.58
CA GLU A 19 -6.35 12.97 26.20
C GLU A 19 -5.39 13.73 25.25
N ARG A 20 -4.79 13.02 24.30
CA ARG A 20 -3.86 13.60 23.32
C ARG A 20 -4.48 13.57 21.93
N LEU A 21 -4.55 14.73 21.29
CA LEU A 21 -4.92 14.84 19.88
C LEU A 21 -3.67 14.60 19.02
N GLY A 22 -3.82 13.82 17.95
CA GLY A 22 -2.74 13.62 16.99
C GLY A 22 -3.25 13.15 15.63
N TRP A 23 -2.54 13.56 14.59
CA TRP A 23 -2.66 13.06 13.24
C TRP A 23 -1.86 11.77 13.12
N LEU A 24 -2.50 10.69 12.68
CA LEU A 24 -1.88 9.39 12.60
C LEU A 24 -0.91 9.33 11.42
N LEU A 25 0.39 9.29 11.69
CA LEU A 25 1.46 9.21 10.70
C LEU A 25 1.72 7.77 10.26
N ASN A 26 1.81 6.84 11.22
CA ASN A 26 2.23 5.47 10.95
C ASN A 26 1.64 4.49 11.96
N MET A 27 1.65 3.19 11.66
CA MET A 27 1.21 2.14 12.60
C MET A 27 1.92 0.81 12.38
N HIS A 28 2.38 0.15 13.45
CA HIS A 28 3.15 -1.09 13.34
C HIS A 28 2.68 -2.13 14.36
N GLU A 29 2.68 -3.40 13.97
CA GLU A 29 2.40 -4.47 14.91
C GLU A 29 3.46 -4.56 16.01
N THR A 30 2.99 -4.90 17.21
CA THR A 30 3.81 -5.05 18.40
C THR A 30 3.26 -6.14 19.33
N LEU A 31 4.06 -6.52 20.32
CA LEU A 31 3.69 -7.47 21.35
C LEU A 31 3.82 -6.81 22.72
N VAL A 32 2.68 -6.64 23.39
CA VAL A 32 2.61 -6.07 24.74
C VAL A 32 2.79 -7.18 25.76
N LYS A 33 3.62 -6.94 26.77
CA LYS A 33 3.78 -7.87 27.89
C LYS A 33 2.48 -8.00 28.66
N ASP A 34 2.11 -9.23 29.01
CA ASP A 34 0.90 -9.54 29.76
C ASP A 34 1.33 -10.33 31.02
N SER A 35 0.87 -9.90 32.19
CA SER A 35 1.24 -10.54 33.47
C SER A 35 0.63 -11.92 33.63
N ASP A 36 -0.55 -12.13 33.04
CA ASP A 36 -1.29 -13.38 33.12
C ASP A 36 -0.84 -14.34 32.02
N TRP A 37 -0.21 -13.82 30.95
CA TRP A 37 0.18 -14.56 29.77
C TRP A 37 1.63 -14.25 29.33
N PRO A 38 2.61 -15.10 29.66
CA PRO A 38 4.01 -14.88 29.31
C PRO A 38 4.29 -14.71 27.81
N SER A 39 3.44 -15.25 26.94
CA SER A 39 3.53 -15.09 25.48
C SER A 39 3.14 -13.69 24.99
N GLY A 40 2.58 -12.85 25.85
CA GLY A 40 2.17 -11.49 25.54
C GLY A 40 0.87 -11.40 24.73
N ARG A 41 0.42 -10.17 24.56
CA ARG A 41 -0.81 -9.80 23.82
C ARG A 41 -0.45 -8.99 22.59
N SER A 42 -1.01 -9.35 21.45
CA SER A 42 -0.80 -8.59 20.22
C SER A 42 -1.43 -7.20 20.34
N GLY A 43 -0.72 -6.22 19.79
CA GLY A 43 -1.14 -4.83 19.74
C GLY A 43 -0.59 -4.14 18.51
N VAL A 44 -1.07 -2.93 18.25
CA VAL A 44 -0.56 -2.07 17.18
C VAL A 44 -0.09 -0.79 17.85
N ASP A 45 1.16 -0.41 17.58
CA ASP A 45 1.72 0.88 17.92
C ASP A 45 1.28 1.90 16.87
N TYR A 46 0.74 3.04 17.31
CA TYR A 46 0.27 4.14 16.48
C TYR A 46 1.14 5.36 16.75
N TYR A 47 1.68 5.96 15.69
CA TYR A 47 2.63 7.07 15.73
C TYR A 47 1.91 8.34 15.30
N PHE A 48 1.89 9.35 16.17
CA PHE A 48 1.13 10.57 16.00
C PHE A 48 2.03 11.80 15.93
N ILE A 49 1.58 12.78 15.16
CA ILE A 49 2.10 14.15 15.14
C ILE A 49 0.96 15.09 15.49
N ASN A 50 1.16 16.05 16.40
CA ASN A 50 0.16 17.06 16.70
C ASN A 50 0.34 18.34 15.85
N ASP A 51 -0.58 19.30 15.95
CA ASP A 51 -0.52 20.55 15.17
C ASP A 51 0.71 21.41 15.48
N ASN A 52 1.32 21.23 16.65
CA ASN A 52 2.51 21.95 17.08
C ASN A 52 3.82 21.22 16.70
N GLY A 53 3.74 20.11 15.96
CA GLY A 53 4.88 19.27 15.59
C GLY A 53 5.38 18.32 16.67
N GLU A 54 4.77 18.29 17.87
CA GLU A 54 5.14 17.32 18.89
C GLU A 54 4.64 15.93 18.48
N THR A 55 5.48 14.93 18.72
CA THR A 55 5.19 13.55 18.41
C THR A 55 4.89 12.75 19.66
N PHE A 56 4.09 11.70 19.51
CA PHE A 56 3.91 10.68 20.55
C PHE A 56 3.48 9.37 19.89
N LYS A 57 3.62 8.26 20.61
CA LYS A 57 3.03 6.99 20.19
C LYS A 57 2.13 6.41 21.25
N THR A 58 1.26 5.49 20.88
CA THR A 58 0.44 4.73 21.82
C THR A 58 0.17 3.33 21.31
N THR A 59 -0.23 2.40 22.16
CA THR A 59 -0.53 1.01 21.77
C THR A 59 -1.97 0.68 22.01
N LEU A 60 -2.64 0.16 20.99
CA LEU A 60 -3.95 -0.47 21.14
C LEU A 60 -3.79 -1.98 21.02
N THR A 61 -4.22 -2.72 22.04
CA THR A 61 -4.28 -4.18 22.00
C THR A 61 -5.58 -4.64 21.35
N TYR A 62 -5.50 -5.62 20.46
CA TYR A 62 -6.66 -6.21 19.81
C TYR A 62 -6.42 -7.71 19.62
N SER A 63 -7.43 -8.54 19.84
CA SER A 63 -7.23 -10.00 19.80
C SER A 63 -7.30 -10.48 18.33
N PRO A 64 -6.24 -11.10 17.78
CA PRO A 64 -6.28 -11.72 16.46
C PRO A 64 -7.39 -12.78 16.38
N TYR A 65 -7.95 -12.99 15.20
CA TYR A 65 -8.93 -14.06 14.98
C TYR A 65 -8.97 -14.55 13.54
N PHE A 66 -9.55 -15.74 13.35
CA PHE A 66 -10.04 -16.22 12.05
C PHE A 66 -11.32 -17.03 12.26
N TYR A 67 -11.97 -17.45 11.16
CA TYR A 67 -13.22 -18.20 11.22
C TYR A 67 -13.05 -19.63 10.72
N ILE A 68 -13.80 -20.56 11.31
CA ILE A 68 -14.02 -21.89 10.73
C ILE A 68 -15.50 -22.07 10.40
N GLY A 69 -15.76 -22.64 9.22
CA GLY A 69 -17.09 -23.09 8.82
C GLY A 69 -17.24 -24.58 9.14
N CYS A 70 -18.42 -24.97 9.58
CA CYS A 70 -18.71 -26.37 9.88
C CYS A 70 -20.05 -26.83 9.35
N LYS A 71 -20.30 -28.13 9.44
CA LYS A 71 -21.59 -28.71 9.10
C LYS A 71 -22.67 -28.21 10.08
N PRO A 72 -23.82 -27.71 9.59
CA PRO A 72 -24.88 -27.22 10.48
C PRO A 72 -25.29 -28.25 11.55
N GLY A 73 -25.40 -27.79 12.79
CA GLY A 73 -25.80 -28.63 13.94
C GLY A 73 -24.64 -29.37 14.63
N THR A 74 -23.40 -29.17 14.17
CA THR A 74 -22.19 -29.79 14.76
C THR A 74 -21.30 -28.80 15.51
N GLU A 75 -21.71 -27.53 15.59
CA GLU A 75 -20.93 -26.44 16.17
C GLU A 75 -20.49 -26.74 17.60
N SER A 76 -21.40 -27.28 18.43
CA SER A 76 -21.10 -27.59 19.83
C SER A 76 -20.05 -28.70 19.99
N GLU A 77 -20.08 -29.72 19.12
CA GLU A 77 -19.09 -30.81 19.16
C GLU A 77 -17.69 -30.30 18.81
N ILE A 78 -17.60 -29.34 17.88
CA ILE A 78 -16.34 -28.71 17.48
C ILE A 78 -15.83 -27.76 18.56
N GLU A 79 -16.70 -26.93 19.15
CA GLU A 79 -16.33 -26.02 20.24
C GLU A 79 -15.78 -26.81 21.43
N ASP A 80 -16.46 -27.88 21.87
CA ASP A 80 -16.00 -28.74 22.97
C ASP A 80 -14.62 -29.36 22.67
N PHE A 81 -14.40 -29.80 21.44
CA PHE A 81 -13.09 -30.34 21.02
C PHE A 81 -12.00 -29.27 21.06
N LEU A 82 -12.24 -28.11 20.46
CA LEU A 82 -11.27 -27.01 20.36
C LEU A 82 -10.91 -26.46 21.74
N THR A 83 -11.90 -26.28 22.63
CA THR A 83 -11.66 -25.83 24.01
C THR A 83 -10.78 -26.82 24.77
N ARG A 84 -11.00 -28.14 24.64
CA ARG A 84 -10.16 -29.14 25.33
C ARG A 84 -8.77 -29.27 24.73
N ARG A 85 -8.63 -29.12 23.42
CA ARG A 85 -7.36 -29.32 22.70
C ARG A 85 -6.43 -28.11 22.79
N PHE A 86 -7.01 -26.91 22.82
CA PHE A 86 -6.31 -25.63 22.74
C PHE A 86 -6.68 -24.70 23.90
N GLU A 87 -6.90 -25.28 25.09
CA GLU A 87 -7.27 -24.55 26.32
C GLU A 87 -6.29 -23.39 26.61
N ASP A 88 -4.99 -23.64 26.42
CA ASP A 88 -3.93 -22.67 26.65
C ASP A 88 -3.60 -21.78 25.43
N THR A 89 -4.35 -21.87 24.33
CA THR A 89 -4.01 -21.16 23.07
C THR A 89 -5.18 -20.33 22.55
N ILE A 90 -6.38 -20.88 22.55
CA ILE A 90 -7.59 -20.15 22.14
C ILE A 90 -8.09 -19.32 23.32
N GLU A 91 -8.14 -18.01 23.15
CA GLU A 91 -8.67 -17.09 24.18
C GLU A 91 -10.19 -17.23 24.29
N LYS A 92 -10.87 -17.31 23.14
CA LYS A 92 -12.33 -17.35 23.08
C LYS A 92 -12.84 -17.97 21.78
N LEU A 93 -13.97 -18.68 21.88
CA LEU A 93 -14.77 -19.14 20.75
C LEU A 93 -16.09 -18.35 20.70
N LYS A 94 -16.51 -17.92 19.52
CA LYS A 94 -17.78 -17.21 19.32
C LYS A 94 -18.47 -17.63 18.04
N ARG A 95 -19.73 -18.04 18.11
CA ARG A 95 -20.55 -18.24 16.92
C ARG A 95 -20.95 -16.89 16.32
N VAL A 96 -20.73 -16.73 15.04
CA VAL A 96 -21.10 -15.53 14.28
C VAL A 96 -21.87 -15.92 13.02
N LYS A 97 -22.78 -15.06 12.58
CA LYS A 97 -23.49 -15.21 11.31
C LYS A 97 -22.88 -14.25 10.29
N LYS A 98 -22.54 -14.76 9.11
CA LYS A 98 -21.95 -13.99 8.00
C LYS A 98 -22.74 -14.23 6.72
N GLU A 99 -22.80 -13.22 5.86
CA GLU A 99 -23.31 -13.38 4.50
C GLU A 99 -22.26 -14.13 3.66
N ASP A 100 -22.64 -15.28 3.11
CA ASP A 100 -21.79 -16.07 2.21
C ASP A 100 -22.41 -16.00 0.81
N LEU A 101 -21.81 -15.18 -0.07
CA LEU A 101 -22.37 -14.91 -1.40
C LEU A 101 -22.38 -16.15 -2.31
N LYS A 102 -21.65 -17.22 -1.94
CA LYS A 102 -21.71 -18.52 -2.63
C LYS A 102 -22.85 -19.41 -2.13
N GLN A 103 -23.50 -19.06 -1.02
CA GLN A 103 -24.61 -19.84 -0.48
C GLN A 103 -25.88 -19.66 -1.33
N PRO A 104 -26.62 -20.75 -1.66
CA PRO A 104 -27.91 -20.64 -2.30
C PRO A 104 -28.89 -19.81 -1.47
N ASN A 105 -29.68 -18.97 -2.15
CA ASN A 105 -30.69 -18.12 -1.52
C ASN A 105 -30.14 -17.13 -0.46
N HIS A 106 -28.89 -16.66 -0.58
CA HIS A 106 -28.36 -15.62 0.31
C HIS A 106 -29.15 -14.30 0.19
N LEU A 107 -29.67 -13.95 -1.00
CA LEU A 107 -30.44 -12.73 -1.25
C LEU A 107 -31.76 -12.61 -0.45
N ILE A 108 -32.30 -13.70 0.09
CA ILE A 108 -33.49 -13.67 0.97
C ILE A 108 -33.12 -13.57 2.46
N GLY A 109 -31.86 -13.28 2.80
CA GLY A 109 -31.35 -13.09 4.16
C GLY A 109 -30.80 -14.35 4.84
N ASN A 110 -30.47 -15.38 4.06
CA ASN A 110 -29.87 -16.59 4.60
C ASN A 110 -28.37 -16.38 4.89
N THR A 111 -28.02 -16.44 6.17
CA THR A 111 -26.62 -16.35 6.63
C THR A 111 -26.03 -17.72 6.97
N ARG A 112 -24.71 -17.82 6.86
CA ARG A 112 -23.94 -18.99 7.31
C ARG A 112 -23.41 -18.75 8.72
N THR A 113 -23.49 -19.77 9.57
CA THR A 113 -22.89 -19.73 10.90
C THR A 113 -21.43 -20.18 10.82
N TYR A 114 -20.54 -19.37 11.38
CA TYR A 114 -19.11 -19.62 11.54
C TYR A 114 -18.75 -19.60 13.02
N ILE A 115 -17.69 -20.33 13.39
CA ILE A 115 -17.08 -20.22 14.72
C ILE A 115 -15.84 -19.34 14.57
N GLN A 116 -15.86 -18.18 15.23
CA GLN A 116 -14.72 -17.27 15.36
C GLN A 116 -13.79 -17.80 16.45
N LEU A 117 -12.53 -18.03 16.10
CA LEU A 117 -11.46 -18.40 17.02
C LEU A 117 -10.66 -17.13 17.33
N VAL A 118 -10.67 -16.70 18.58
CA VAL A 118 -9.98 -15.49 19.05
C VAL A 118 -8.75 -15.89 19.85
N PHE A 119 -7.65 -15.19 19.62
CA PHE A 119 -6.34 -15.47 20.19
C PHE A 119 -5.80 -14.26 20.93
N ARG A 120 -4.86 -14.46 21.86
CA ARG A 120 -4.18 -13.36 22.55
C ARG A 120 -3.11 -12.71 21.69
N ASN A 121 -2.43 -13.50 20.87
CA ASN A 121 -1.36 -13.05 19.99
C ASN A 121 -1.32 -13.84 18.67
N GLN A 122 -0.51 -13.35 17.72
CA GLN A 122 -0.37 -13.97 16.40
C GLN A 122 0.29 -15.36 16.43
N SER A 123 1.21 -15.61 17.37
CA SER A 123 1.88 -16.91 17.49
C SER A 123 0.89 -18.04 17.81
N ASP A 124 -0.04 -17.77 18.72
CA ASP A 124 -1.12 -18.68 19.09
C ASP A 124 -2.07 -18.92 17.90
N LEU A 125 -2.43 -17.85 17.18
CA LEU A 125 -3.22 -17.93 15.94
C LEU A 125 -2.55 -18.85 14.92
N PHE A 126 -1.26 -18.64 14.64
CA PHE A 126 -0.51 -19.42 13.66
C PHE A 126 -0.39 -20.89 14.07
N THR A 127 -0.24 -21.17 15.37
CA THR A 127 -0.17 -22.53 15.92
C THR A 127 -1.46 -23.30 15.62
N VAL A 128 -2.62 -22.71 15.91
CA VAL A 128 -3.92 -23.36 15.66
C VAL A 128 -4.24 -23.41 14.16
N ARG A 129 -3.92 -22.36 13.40
CA ARG A 129 -4.06 -22.33 11.94
C ARG A 129 -3.29 -23.48 11.29
N ARG A 130 -2.04 -23.72 11.70
CA ARG A 130 -1.19 -24.80 11.15
C ARG A 130 -1.83 -26.18 11.34
N PHE A 131 -2.60 -26.36 12.41
CA PHE A 131 -3.33 -27.59 12.67
C PHE A 131 -4.64 -27.71 11.88
N LEU A 132 -5.46 -26.64 11.87
CA LEU A 132 -6.82 -26.70 11.28
C LEU A 132 -6.84 -26.55 9.76
N LEU A 133 -5.94 -25.75 9.18
CA LEU A 133 -5.95 -25.43 7.74
C LEU A 133 -5.86 -26.68 6.85
N PRO A 134 -4.94 -27.65 7.08
CA PRO A 134 -4.87 -28.87 6.28
C PRO A 134 -6.13 -29.74 6.41
N ILE A 135 -6.74 -29.77 7.60
CA ILE A 135 -7.96 -30.54 7.88
C ILE A 135 -9.14 -29.95 7.11
N ALA A 136 -9.34 -28.63 7.20
CA ALA A 136 -10.40 -27.93 6.49
C ALA A 136 -10.28 -28.12 4.97
N LYS A 137 -9.08 -27.96 4.40
CA LYS A 137 -8.84 -28.19 2.96
C LYS A 137 -9.18 -29.61 2.53
N LYS A 138 -8.69 -30.62 3.26
CA LYS A 138 -8.98 -32.03 2.98
C LYS A 138 -10.47 -32.37 3.05
N ASN A 139 -11.19 -31.78 4.01
CA ASN A 139 -12.63 -32.02 4.14
C ASN A 139 -13.42 -31.30 3.05
N GLN A 140 -13.01 -30.09 2.65
CA GLN A 140 -13.62 -29.34 1.56
C GLN A 140 -13.50 -30.09 0.22
N GLU A 141 -12.32 -30.65 -0.08
CA GLU A 141 -12.11 -31.49 -1.27
C GLU A 141 -13.07 -32.69 -1.30
N LYS A 142 -13.27 -33.37 -0.18
CA LYS A 142 -14.21 -34.50 -0.09
C LYS A 142 -15.66 -34.08 -0.35
N VAL A 143 -16.09 -32.96 0.19
CA VAL A 143 -17.46 -32.44 -0.06
C VAL A 143 -17.63 -32.14 -1.55
N ASN A 144 -16.67 -31.41 -2.15
CA ASN A 144 -16.70 -31.09 -3.57
C ASN A 144 -16.77 -32.36 -4.44
N THR A 145 -15.97 -33.39 -4.16
CA THR A 145 -16.02 -34.65 -4.95
C THR A 145 -17.37 -35.37 -4.88
N VAL A 146 -18.05 -35.33 -3.73
CA VAL A 146 -19.36 -35.95 -3.55
C VAL A 146 -20.45 -35.15 -4.27
N ASP A 147 -20.38 -33.82 -4.21
CA ASP A 147 -21.32 -32.94 -4.90
C ASP A 147 -21.14 -33.03 -6.43
N SER A 148 -19.91 -33.07 -6.94
CA SER A 148 -19.64 -33.30 -8.36
C SER A 148 -20.16 -34.66 -8.85
N TYR A 149 -20.02 -35.72 -8.05
CA TYR A 149 -20.59 -37.03 -8.39
C TYR A 149 -22.13 -37.01 -8.40
N ALA A 150 -22.75 -36.30 -7.45
CA ALA A 150 -24.20 -36.15 -7.40
C ALA A 150 -24.74 -35.34 -8.60
N GLU A 151 -24.04 -34.30 -9.03
CA GLU A 151 -24.37 -33.52 -10.24
C GLU A 151 -24.26 -34.38 -11.52
N VAL A 152 -23.20 -35.17 -11.67
CA VAL A 152 -23.04 -36.10 -12.81
C VAL A 152 -24.14 -37.16 -12.82
N ILE A 153 -24.52 -37.70 -11.65
CA ILE A 153 -25.63 -38.67 -11.52
C ILE A 153 -26.98 -38.02 -11.84
N ASN A 154 -27.21 -36.78 -11.40
CA ASN A 154 -28.44 -36.03 -11.72
C ASN A 154 -28.52 -35.65 -13.21
N MET A 155 -27.38 -35.41 -13.88
CA MET A 155 -27.32 -35.18 -15.33
C MET A 155 -27.55 -36.47 -16.14
N THR A 156 -27.14 -37.64 -15.64
CA THR A 156 -27.30 -38.92 -16.35
C THR A 156 -28.61 -39.63 -16.05
N ASN A 157 -29.21 -39.42 -14.89
CA ASN A 157 -30.51 -39.98 -14.51
C ASN A 157 -31.44 -38.85 -14.08
N ASN A 158 -32.50 -38.64 -14.87
CA ASN A 158 -33.58 -37.71 -14.57
C ASN A 158 -34.49 -38.28 -13.45
N ILE A 159 -33.89 -38.61 -12.30
CA ILE A 159 -34.54 -39.19 -11.12
C ILE A 159 -34.12 -38.37 -9.91
N GLY A 160 -35.03 -37.51 -9.44
CA GLY A 160 -34.86 -36.77 -8.19
C GLY A 160 -34.79 -37.71 -7.00
N TYR A 161 -33.64 -37.75 -6.34
CA TYR A 161 -33.50 -38.43 -5.05
C TYR A 161 -33.88 -37.49 -3.90
N GLU A 162 -35.06 -37.72 -3.31
CA GLU A 162 -35.40 -37.20 -2.00
C GLU A 162 -34.45 -37.79 -0.94
N ARG A 163 -33.68 -36.92 -0.29
CA ARG A 163 -32.71 -37.29 0.74
C ARG A 163 -33.42 -37.49 2.08
N ASN A 164 -33.97 -38.68 2.30
CA ASN A 164 -34.46 -39.08 3.62
C ASN A 164 -33.30 -39.55 4.51
N SER A 165 -32.75 -38.65 5.34
CA SER A 165 -31.80 -39.02 6.38
C SER A 165 -32.53 -39.31 7.70
N HIS A 166 -32.96 -40.55 7.89
CA HIS A 166 -33.18 -41.13 9.21
C HIS A 166 -32.20 -42.29 9.37
N SER A 167 -31.08 -42.05 10.06
CA SER A 167 -30.31 -43.13 10.67
C SER A 167 -30.19 -42.85 12.15
N ALA A 168 -30.68 -43.84 12.90
CA ALA A 168 -30.91 -43.83 14.33
C ALA A 168 -29.62 -43.66 15.14
N ALA A 169 -29.80 -43.05 16.31
CA ALA A 169 -28.83 -42.97 17.38
C ALA A 169 -28.33 -44.37 17.79
N MET A 170 -27.02 -44.55 17.83
CA MET A 170 -26.39 -45.54 18.69
C MET A 170 -25.18 -44.91 19.37
N SER A 171 -25.22 -44.92 20.69
CA SER A 171 -24.20 -44.46 21.61
C SER A 171 -22.97 -45.37 21.55
N SER A 172 -21.99 -45.02 20.73
CA SER A 172 -20.60 -45.41 20.95
C SER A 172 -19.84 -44.19 21.49
N ARG A 173 -18.85 -44.40 22.35
CA ARG A 173 -17.92 -43.33 22.77
C ARG A 173 -17.28 -42.74 21.51
N LYS A 174 -17.81 -41.64 20.99
CA LYS A 174 -17.26 -40.92 19.83
C LYS A 174 -15.81 -40.58 20.16
N ASN A 175 -14.89 -40.92 19.26
CA ASN A 175 -13.52 -40.42 19.36
C ASN A 175 -13.62 -38.89 19.30
N PRO A 176 -13.07 -38.11 20.24
CA PRO A 176 -13.14 -36.64 20.17
C PRO A 176 -12.65 -36.07 18.83
N GLU A 177 -11.70 -36.74 18.17
CA GLU A 177 -11.21 -36.36 16.85
C GLU A 177 -12.24 -36.51 15.71
N ASP A 178 -13.33 -37.25 15.93
CA ASP A 178 -14.44 -37.32 14.97
C ASP A 178 -15.07 -35.95 14.73
N ALA A 179 -14.98 -35.00 15.67
CA ALA A 179 -15.51 -33.66 15.48
C ALA A 179 -14.80 -32.91 14.33
N LEU A 180 -13.51 -33.20 14.08
CA LEU A 180 -12.71 -32.54 13.06
C LEU A 180 -13.23 -32.78 11.63
N LYS A 181 -13.95 -33.88 11.39
CA LYS A 181 -14.53 -34.19 10.06
C LYS A 181 -15.67 -33.24 9.68
N TYR A 182 -16.21 -32.49 10.63
CA TYR A 182 -17.28 -31.54 10.41
C TYR A 182 -16.79 -30.13 10.10
N ILE A 183 -15.49 -29.85 10.23
CA ILE A 183 -14.88 -28.59 9.79
C ILE A 183 -14.76 -28.63 8.27
N THR A 184 -15.49 -27.77 7.58
CA THR A 184 -15.60 -27.75 6.11
C THR A 184 -14.99 -26.51 5.48
N ASP A 185 -14.63 -25.50 6.27
CA ASP A 185 -14.13 -24.23 5.79
C ASP A 185 -13.22 -23.57 6.83
N ILE A 186 -12.30 -22.74 6.37
CA ILE A 186 -11.47 -21.86 7.19
C ILE A 186 -11.29 -20.56 6.42
N ARG A 187 -11.59 -19.42 7.03
CA ARG A 187 -11.69 -18.12 6.36
C ARG A 187 -10.94 -17.05 7.13
N GLU A 188 -10.47 -16.05 6.39
CA GLU A 188 -9.85 -14.83 6.94
C GLU A 188 -8.62 -15.13 7.83
N TYR A 189 -7.88 -16.20 7.52
CA TYR A 189 -6.75 -16.70 8.31
C TYR A 189 -5.37 -16.15 7.89
N ASP A 190 -5.34 -15.39 6.79
CA ASP A 190 -4.17 -14.86 6.11
C ASP A 190 -4.19 -13.33 5.99
N ILE A 191 -5.08 -12.67 6.74
CA ILE A 191 -5.15 -11.22 6.82
C ILE A 191 -4.05 -10.73 7.77
N PRO A 192 -3.15 -9.82 7.34
CA PRO A 192 -2.14 -9.25 8.23
C PRO A 192 -2.78 -8.62 9.47
N TYR A 193 -2.17 -8.81 10.64
CA TYR A 193 -2.81 -8.47 11.90
C TYR A 193 -3.11 -6.97 12.04
N TYR A 194 -2.16 -6.09 11.73
CA TYR A 194 -2.42 -4.65 11.84
C TYR A 194 -3.49 -4.17 10.84
N VAL A 195 -3.55 -4.79 9.64
CA VAL A 195 -4.61 -4.55 8.63
C VAL A 195 -5.97 -4.97 9.19
N ARG A 196 -6.05 -6.13 9.84
CA ARG A 196 -7.25 -6.58 10.56
C ARG A 196 -7.70 -5.54 11.58
N VAL A 197 -6.79 -5.05 12.42
CA VAL A 197 -7.12 -4.05 13.44
C VAL A 197 -7.60 -2.75 12.80
N ALA A 198 -6.94 -2.30 11.73
CA ALA A 198 -7.32 -1.10 10.99
C ALA A 198 -8.71 -1.21 10.34
N ILE A 199 -9.04 -2.36 9.75
CA ILE A 199 -10.38 -2.63 9.19
C ILE A 199 -11.43 -2.64 10.31
N ASP A 200 -11.20 -3.44 11.35
CA ASP A 200 -12.21 -3.72 12.37
C ASP A 200 -12.53 -2.50 13.25
N LEU A 201 -11.54 -1.63 13.48
CA LEU A 201 -11.67 -0.41 14.28
C LEU A 201 -11.82 0.86 13.43
N ASP A 202 -11.86 0.74 12.10
CA ASP A 202 -11.90 1.84 11.13
C ASP A 202 -10.81 2.92 11.37
N ILE A 203 -9.58 2.45 11.63
CA ILE A 203 -8.41 3.31 11.81
C ILE A 203 -7.66 3.44 10.49
N ARG A 204 -7.29 4.67 10.11
CA ARG A 204 -6.61 5.01 8.87
C ARG A 204 -5.50 6.01 9.13
N VAL A 205 -4.32 5.74 8.58
CA VAL A 205 -3.23 6.70 8.55
C VAL A 205 -3.66 7.93 7.74
N GLY A 206 -3.19 9.11 8.11
CA GLY A 206 -3.53 10.37 7.45
C GLY A 206 -4.76 11.09 8.02
N LEU A 207 -5.35 10.56 9.10
CA LEU A 207 -6.49 11.15 9.80
C LEU A 207 -6.18 11.53 11.24
N TRP A 208 -6.99 12.43 11.80
CA TRP A 208 -6.89 12.89 13.18
C TRP A 208 -7.63 11.97 14.16
N TYR A 209 -6.98 11.69 15.29
CA TYR A 209 -7.54 10.91 16.39
C TYR A 209 -7.23 11.55 17.74
N THR A 210 -8.17 11.41 18.67
CA THR A 210 -7.93 11.62 20.09
C THR A 210 -7.59 10.28 20.73
N ALA A 211 -6.38 10.16 21.26
CA ALA A 211 -5.94 9.04 22.07
C ALA A 211 -6.29 9.29 23.54
N LYS A 212 -6.93 8.29 24.15
CA LYS A 212 -7.28 8.30 25.58
C LYS A 212 -6.75 7.05 26.24
N ALA A 213 -5.91 7.24 27.25
CA ALA A 213 -5.46 6.15 28.11
C ALA A 213 -6.36 6.04 29.36
N ALA A 214 -6.83 4.82 29.63
CA ALA A 214 -7.59 4.50 30.83
C ALA A 214 -6.65 4.06 31.97
N SER A 215 -7.13 4.15 33.21
CA SER A 215 -6.35 3.80 34.41
C SER A 215 -5.92 2.33 34.50
N ASN A 216 -6.54 1.44 33.71
CA ASN A 216 -6.15 0.05 33.58
C ASN A 216 -5.09 -0.20 32.46
N GLY A 217 -4.51 0.87 31.91
CA GLY A 217 -3.49 0.80 30.85
C GLY A 217 -4.04 0.55 29.44
N THR A 218 -5.36 0.50 29.25
CA THR A 218 -5.96 0.37 27.91
C THR A 218 -6.07 1.71 27.21
N VAL A 219 -5.90 1.71 25.89
CA VAL A 219 -5.98 2.91 25.06
C VAL A 219 -7.13 2.78 24.06
N SER A 220 -7.88 3.87 23.89
CA SER A 220 -8.88 4.02 22.84
C SER A 220 -8.52 5.19 21.91
N LEU A 221 -8.82 5.03 20.62
CA LEU A 221 -8.65 6.06 19.60
C LEU A 221 -10.02 6.50 19.08
N SER A 222 -10.28 7.80 19.09
CA SER A 222 -11.53 8.40 18.59
C SER A 222 -11.23 9.31 17.41
N ARG A 223 -11.76 9.00 16.23
CA ARG A 223 -11.56 9.81 15.01
C ARG A 223 -12.16 11.20 15.15
N GLN A 224 -11.45 12.22 14.67
CA GLN A 224 -11.89 13.62 14.64
C GLN A 224 -12.16 14.05 13.18
N PRO A 225 -13.39 13.89 12.66
CA PRO A 225 -13.70 14.13 11.25
C PRO A 225 -13.69 15.61 10.84
N GLU A 226 -13.87 16.52 11.79
CA GLU A 226 -13.88 17.97 11.55
C GLU A 226 -12.48 18.52 11.25
N LEU A 227 -11.41 17.79 11.63
CA LEU A 227 -10.02 18.17 11.35
C LEU A 227 -9.58 17.55 10.02
N VAL A 228 -9.48 18.39 8.99
CA VAL A 228 -9.12 17.98 7.63
C VAL A 228 -7.70 18.41 7.24
N HIS A 229 -7.21 19.52 7.81
CA HIS A 229 -5.86 20.01 7.56
C HIS A 229 -4.82 19.02 8.10
N ARG A 230 -3.74 18.80 7.34
CA ARG A 230 -2.63 17.93 7.76
C ARG A 230 -1.61 18.77 8.53
N PRO A 231 -0.95 18.19 9.56
CA PRO A 231 0.23 18.84 10.13
C PRO A 231 1.37 18.81 9.12
N GLU A 232 2.43 19.56 9.40
CA GLU A 232 3.67 19.56 8.61
C GLU A 232 4.66 18.57 9.26
N PRO A 233 4.82 17.34 8.72
CA PRO A 233 5.84 16.43 9.20
C PRO A 233 7.23 16.92 8.79
N THR A 234 8.24 16.68 9.62
CA THR A 234 9.64 16.88 9.21
C THR A 234 10.04 15.84 8.17
N ILE A 235 10.45 16.31 7.01
CA ILE A 235 10.76 15.50 5.82
C ILE A 235 12.23 15.67 5.48
N LEU A 236 12.94 14.55 5.37
CA LEU A 236 14.31 14.51 4.90
C LEU A 236 14.37 13.76 3.57
N ALA A 237 14.67 14.47 2.49
CA ALA A 237 14.94 13.88 1.19
C ALA A 237 16.44 13.89 0.93
N PHE A 238 17.04 12.75 0.57
CA PHE A 238 18.48 12.68 0.31
C PHE A 238 18.81 11.87 -0.93
N ASP A 239 20.02 12.12 -1.42
CA ASP A 239 20.69 11.44 -2.53
C ASP A 239 22.18 11.32 -2.21
N ILE A 240 22.85 10.29 -2.73
CA ILE A 240 24.28 10.05 -2.51
C ILE A 240 25.06 9.99 -3.82
N GLU A 241 26.29 10.50 -3.79
CA GLU A 241 27.25 10.35 -4.88
C GLU A 241 28.43 9.50 -4.44
N THR A 242 28.74 8.46 -5.21
CA THR A 242 29.77 7.48 -4.87
C THR A 242 30.89 7.46 -5.90
N THR A 243 32.07 7.03 -5.50
CA THR A 243 33.09 6.64 -6.47
C THR A 243 32.59 5.44 -7.27
N LYS A 244 33.18 5.25 -8.46
CA LYS A 244 33.02 4.01 -9.23
C LYS A 244 34.23 3.73 -10.09
N LEU A 245 34.41 2.47 -10.42
CA LEU A 245 35.33 2.07 -11.48
C LEU A 245 34.78 2.44 -12.87
N PRO A 246 35.63 2.77 -13.86
CA PRO A 246 35.18 3.08 -15.22
C PRO A 246 34.35 1.95 -15.83
N LEU A 247 33.23 2.31 -16.47
CA LEU A 247 32.28 1.40 -17.13
C LEU A 247 31.67 0.31 -16.23
N LYS A 248 31.76 0.47 -14.90
CA LYS A 248 31.14 -0.41 -13.90
C LYS A 248 30.15 0.35 -13.04
N PHE A 249 29.23 -0.39 -12.43
CA PHE A 249 28.41 0.12 -11.34
C PHE A 249 29.26 0.30 -10.06
N PRO A 250 28.89 1.24 -9.18
CA PRO A 250 29.49 1.35 -7.86
C PRO A 250 29.38 0.04 -7.08
N ASP A 251 30.44 -0.32 -6.36
CA ASP A 251 30.50 -1.50 -5.51
C ASP A 251 30.82 -1.09 -4.07
N VAL A 252 29.83 -1.24 -3.18
CA VAL A 252 29.91 -0.85 -1.75
C VAL A 252 31.15 -1.40 -1.02
N THR A 253 31.73 -2.50 -1.50
CA THR A 253 32.89 -3.13 -0.86
C THR A 253 34.21 -2.41 -1.14
N ILE A 254 34.31 -1.68 -2.25
CA ILE A 254 35.55 -1.03 -2.70
C ILE A 254 35.40 0.47 -2.95
N ASP A 255 34.20 0.92 -3.31
CA ASP A 255 33.88 2.31 -3.58
C ASP A 255 33.45 3.02 -2.29
N SER A 256 33.57 4.35 -2.29
CA SER A 256 33.30 5.22 -1.14
C SER A 256 32.29 6.29 -1.49
N ILE A 257 31.60 6.80 -0.47
CA ILE A 257 30.70 7.95 -0.60
C ILE A 257 31.55 9.22 -0.72
N MET A 258 31.29 10.00 -1.78
CA MET A 258 31.92 11.29 -2.04
C MET A 258 31.09 12.44 -1.49
N MET A 259 29.77 12.36 -1.64
CA MET A 259 28.83 13.40 -1.20
C MET A 259 27.50 12.80 -0.74
N ILE A 260 26.86 13.45 0.22
CA ILE A 260 25.45 13.21 0.58
C ILE A 260 24.74 14.56 0.53
N SER A 261 23.85 14.74 -0.44
CA SER A 261 22.99 15.92 -0.55
C SER A 261 21.63 15.60 0.03
N TYR A 262 21.05 16.54 0.79
CA TYR A 262 19.73 16.35 1.36
C TYR A 262 19.01 17.67 1.62
N MET A 263 17.69 17.60 1.69
CA MET A 263 16.82 18.70 2.08
C MET A 263 16.02 18.32 3.32
N ILE A 264 15.94 19.24 4.27
CA ILE A 264 15.06 19.16 5.45
C ILE A 264 14.14 20.36 5.42
N ASP A 265 12.84 20.11 5.25
CA ASP A 265 11.77 21.13 5.26
C ASP A 265 12.08 22.38 4.40
N GLY A 266 12.69 22.16 3.22
CA GLY A 266 13.02 23.19 2.25
C GLY A 266 14.41 23.82 2.40
N ARG A 267 15.21 23.43 3.41
CA ARG A 267 16.61 23.83 3.54
C ARG A 267 17.54 22.73 3.05
N GLY A 268 18.45 23.09 2.16
CA GLY A 268 19.43 22.18 1.59
C GLY A 268 20.69 22.05 2.45
N TYR A 269 21.27 20.86 2.45
CA TYR A 269 22.55 20.56 3.03
C TYR A 269 23.35 19.64 2.10
N LEU A 270 24.67 19.80 2.11
CA LEU A 270 25.58 18.92 1.39
C LEU A 270 26.71 18.55 2.33
N ILE A 271 26.97 17.25 2.51
CA ILE A 271 28.14 16.76 3.21
C ILE A 271 29.13 16.24 2.17
N THR A 272 30.40 16.65 2.23
CA THR A 272 31.44 16.25 1.28
C THR A 272 32.56 15.48 1.98
N ASN A 273 33.10 14.47 1.29
CA ASN A 273 34.26 13.69 1.73
C ASN A 273 35.56 14.31 1.16
N ARG A 274 36.37 14.94 2.03
CA ARG A 274 37.61 15.63 1.62
C ARG A 274 38.78 14.70 1.26
N GLU A 275 38.67 13.38 1.47
CA GLU A 275 39.63 12.41 0.92
C GLU A 275 39.53 12.30 -0.61
N ILE A 276 38.35 12.59 -1.18
CA ILE A 276 38.04 12.35 -2.60
C ILE A 276 37.77 13.67 -3.32
N VAL A 277 36.96 14.53 -2.71
CA VAL A 277 36.73 15.89 -3.21
C VAL A 277 38.04 16.66 -3.05
N SER A 278 38.48 17.46 -4.03
CA SER A 278 39.81 18.10 -3.97
C SER A 278 39.86 19.44 -3.22
N GLN A 279 38.74 20.16 -3.15
CA GLN A 279 38.64 21.46 -2.46
C GLN A 279 37.40 21.54 -1.57
N ASP A 280 37.43 22.43 -0.58
CA ASP A 280 36.26 22.76 0.23
C ASP A 280 35.21 23.43 -0.66
N ILE A 281 33.95 23.02 -0.52
CA ILE A 281 32.81 23.63 -1.20
C ILE A 281 32.21 24.68 -0.27
N GLU A 282 32.02 25.90 -0.78
CA GLU A 282 31.38 27.01 -0.06
C GLU A 282 29.85 26.91 -0.17
N ASP A 283 29.13 27.48 0.79
CA ASP A 283 27.67 27.62 0.74
C ASP A 283 27.21 28.29 -0.56
N PHE A 284 26.20 27.69 -1.20
CA PHE A 284 25.65 28.18 -2.45
C PHE A 284 24.15 27.92 -2.57
N ASP A 285 23.53 28.56 -3.54
CA ASP A 285 22.10 28.43 -3.82
C ASP A 285 21.88 27.67 -5.14
N TYR A 286 20.99 26.69 -5.12
CA TYR A 286 20.46 26.01 -6.30
C TYR A 286 18.93 26.15 -6.31
N THR A 287 18.46 27.24 -6.90
CA THR A 287 17.02 27.52 -7.07
C THR A 287 16.64 27.45 -8.56
N PRO A 288 16.25 26.27 -9.08
CA PRO A 288 15.93 26.11 -10.51
C PRO A 288 14.65 26.85 -10.94
N LYS A 289 13.74 27.12 -10.00
CA LYS A 289 12.57 27.99 -10.16
C LYS A 289 12.25 28.70 -8.85
N PRO A 290 11.56 29.85 -8.88
CA PRO A 290 11.17 30.56 -7.65
C PRO A 290 10.37 29.71 -6.64
N GLU A 291 9.58 28.75 -7.11
CA GLU A 291 8.84 27.83 -6.24
C GLU A 291 9.66 26.64 -5.70
N PHE A 292 10.93 26.53 -6.10
CA PHE A 292 11.85 25.44 -5.76
C PHE A 292 13.15 26.03 -5.19
N GLU A 293 13.02 26.69 -4.05
CA GLU A 293 14.17 27.27 -3.35
C GLU A 293 15.10 26.18 -2.84
N GLY A 294 16.41 26.38 -3.00
CA GLY A 294 17.41 25.44 -2.53
C GLY A 294 18.65 26.17 -2.02
N PRO A 295 18.58 26.88 -0.89
CA PRO A 295 19.77 27.36 -0.21
C PRO A 295 20.49 26.18 0.45
N PHE A 296 21.77 25.97 0.14
CA PHE A 296 22.58 24.85 0.67
C PHE A 296 23.65 25.33 1.64
N THR A 297 23.65 24.75 2.83
CA THR A 297 24.76 24.81 3.79
C THR A 297 25.65 23.58 3.65
N ILE A 298 26.96 23.79 3.57
CA ILE A 298 27.91 22.73 3.25
C ILE A 298 28.71 22.31 4.49
N PHE A 299 28.84 21.00 4.69
CA PHE A 299 29.72 20.38 5.68
C PHE A 299 30.85 19.65 4.96
N ASN A 300 32.06 20.21 5.02
CA ASN A 300 33.26 19.59 4.46
C ASN A 300 33.92 18.72 5.53
N GLU A 301 33.69 17.41 5.49
CA GLU A 301 34.19 16.46 6.49
C GLU A 301 35.51 15.82 6.03
N GLU A 302 36.42 15.55 6.97
CA GLU A 302 37.79 15.13 6.66
C GLU A 302 37.87 13.81 5.87
N ASP A 303 36.97 12.86 6.18
CA ASP A 303 36.93 11.51 5.62
C ASP A 303 35.50 10.96 5.51
N GLU A 304 35.36 9.74 4.94
CA GLU A 304 34.05 9.08 4.78
C GLU A 304 33.35 8.79 6.12
N GLU A 305 34.11 8.49 7.18
CA GLU A 305 33.55 8.26 8.52
C GLU A 305 32.90 9.55 9.05
N GLY A 306 33.57 10.69 8.90
CA GLY A 306 33.05 12.01 9.22
C GLY A 306 31.77 12.34 8.45
N VAL A 307 31.72 12.01 7.16
CA VAL A 307 30.50 12.17 6.33
C VAL A 307 29.32 11.41 6.93
N LEU A 308 29.51 10.12 7.22
CA LEU A 308 28.45 9.26 7.77
C LEU A 308 28.01 9.69 9.16
N ARG A 309 28.97 10.06 10.04
CA ARG A 309 28.67 10.56 11.38
C ARG A 309 27.87 11.86 11.32
N ARG A 310 28.29 12.84 10.51
CA ARG A 310 27.55 14.09 10.31
C ARG A 310 26.14 13.83 9.81
N PHE A 311 25.96 12.92 8.85
CA PHE A 311 24.65 12.58 8.32
C PHE A 311 23.73 12.00 9.39
N PHE A 312 24.20 11.00 10.15
CA PHE A 312 23.41 10.40 11.23
C PHE A 312 23.16 11.35 12.40
N GLU A 313 24.13 12.18 12.78
CA GLU A 313 23.96 13.25 13.78
C GLU A 313 22.83 14.20 13.37
N HIS A 314 22.85 14.68 12.14
CA HIS A 314 21.84 15.65 11.68
C HIS A 314 20.44 15.01 11.56
N ILE A 315 20.34 13.72 11.19
CA ILE A 315 19.09 12.97 11.26
C ILE A 315 18.56 12.92 12.70
N GLN A 316 19.43 12.67 13.69
CA GLN A 316 19.02 12.60 15.10
C GLN A 316 18.59 13.96 15.65
N GLU A 317 19.20 15.04 15.19
CA GLU A 317 18.84 16.42 15.55
C GLU A 317 17.50 16.83 14.92
N ALA A 318 17.34 16.59 13.63
CA ALA A 318 16.14 16.97 12.88
C ALA A 318 14.92 16.09 13.18
N ARG A 319 15.14 14.83 13.58
CA ARG A 319 14.10 13.83 13.87
C ARG A 319 13.05 13.70 12.76
N PRO A 320 13.46 13.44 11.51
CA PRO A 320 12.54 13.31 10.40
C PRO A 320 11.54 12.18 10.66
N THR A 321 10.29 12.44 10.32
CA THR A 321 9.21 11.45 10.36
C THR A 321 8.97 10.81 9.00
N ILE A 322 9.62 11.36 7.97
CA ILE A 322 9.56 10.86 6.60
C ILE A 322 10.97 10.97 5.99
N PHE A 323 11.49 9.84 5.54
CA PHE A 323 12.65 9.77 4.67
C PHE A 323 12.20 9.68 3.21
N VAL A 324 12.86 10.36 2.30
CA VAL A 324 12.55 10.37 0.86
C VAL A 324 13.82 10.13 0.08
N THR A 325 13.75 9.25 -0.91
CA THR A 325 14.84 9.00 -1.86
C THR A 325 14.28 8.81 -3.27
N TYR A 326 15.17 8.70 -4.26
CA TYR A 326 14.83 8.25 -5.59
C TYR A 326 15.59 6.96 -5.90
N ASN A 327 14.91 5.80 -5.85
CA ASN A 327 15.51 4.47 -5.97
C ASN A 327 16.43 4.08 -4.78
N GLY A 328 16.21 4.67 -3.61
CA GLY A 328 17.06 4.46 -2.44
C GLY A 328 16.96 3.07 -1.79
N ASP A 329 15.87 2.33 -2.02
CA ASP A 329 15.79 0.93 -1.56
C ASP A 329 16.89 0.06 -2.22
N PHE A 330 17.27 0.36 -3.47
CA PHE A 330 18.17 -0.47 -4.27
C PHE A 330 19.56 0.13 -4.51
N PHE A 331 19.81 1.37 -4.06
CA PHE A 331 21.11 2.02 -4.21
C PHE A 331 21.52 2.73 -2.93
N ASP A 332 20.88 3.85 -2.58
CA ASP A 332 21.32 4.77 -1.54
C ASP A 332 21.44 4.11 -0.16
N TRP A 333 20.36 3.51 0.35
CA TRP A 333 20.35 2.89 1.66
C TRP A 333 21.30 1.68 1.78
N PRO A 334 21.32 0.71 0.82
CA PRO A 334 22.32 -0.35 0.83
C PRO A 334 23.75 0.16 0.85
N PHE A 335 24.04 1.24 0.13
CA PHE A 335 25.39 1.79 0.08
C PHE A 335 25.74 2.46 1.42
N VAL A 336 24.85 3.30 1.96
CA VAL A 336 25.03 3.95 3.27
C VAL A 336 25.20 2.91 4.38
N GLU A 337 24.37 1.86 4.43
CA GLU A 337 24.49 0.78 5.43
C GLU A 337 25.84 0.05 5.29
N GLY A 338 26.21 -0.33 4.07
CA GLY A 338 27.44 -1.06 3.82
C GLY A 338 28.70 -0.26 4.18
N ARG A 339 28.73 1.04 3.86
CA ARG A 339 29.84 1.93 4.23
C ARG A 339 29.87 2.24 5.72
N ALA A 340 28.72 2.48 6.35
CA ALA A 340 28.62 2.61 7.81
C ALA A 340 29.20 1.39 8.53
N LYS A 341 28.91 0.19 8.04
CA LYS A 341 29.42 -1.06 8.61
C LYS A 341 30.95 -1.20 8.48
N VAL A 342 31.55 -0.73 7.38
CA VAL A 342 33.03 -0.72 7.20
C VAL A 342 33.69 0.12 8.30
N HIS A 343 33.07 1.22 8.69
CA HIS A 343 33.53 2.13 9.75
C HIS A 343 33.03 1.76 11.16
N GLY A 344 32.41 0.59 11.32
CA GLY A 344 31.92 0.10 12.62
C GLY A 344 30.70 0.86 13.17
N ILE A 345 29.95 1.54 12.31
CA ILE A 345 28.72 2.26 12.66
C ILE A 345 27.52 1.33 12.41
N ASP A 346 26.65 1.17 13.41
CA ASP A 346 25.41 0.41 13.30
C ASP A 346 24.26 1.37 12.94
N MET A 347 23.90 1.41 11.66
CA MET A 347 22.86 2.31 11.13
C MET A 347 21.51 2.15 11.85
N PHE A 348 21.15 0.94 12.28
CA PHE A 348 19.91 0.72 13.03
C PHE A 348 19.95 1.36 14.42
N GLN A 349 21.09 1.29 15.12
CA GLN A 349 21.23 1.94 16.43
C GLN A 349 21.30 3.48 16.33
N GLU A 350 21.86 3.99 15.23
CA GLU A 350 21.95 5.43 15.00
C GLU A 350 20.58 6.04 14.65
N ILE A 351 19.88 5.46 13.66
CA ILE A 351 18.69 6.10 13.06
C ILE A 351 17.47 5.18 12.92
N GLY A 352 17.56 3.90 13.31
CA GLY A 352 16.40 2.98 13.30
C GLY A 352 15.93 2.52 11.94
N VAL A 353 16.67 2.82 10.89
CA VAL A 353 16.46 2.30 9.55
C VAL A 353 17.01 0.87 9.48
N TYR A 354 16.24 -0.05 8.91
CA TYR A 354 16.61 -1.45 8.74
C TYR A 354 16.13 -1.99 7.40
N LYS A 355 16.83 -2.99 6.88
CA LYS A 355 16.40 -3.76 5.70
C LYS A 355 15.43 -4.87 6.10
N ASP A 356 14.32 -4.99 5.38
CA ASP A 356 13.31 -6.03 5.62
C ASP A 356 13.53 -7.30 4.75
N GLU A 357 12.56 -8.21 4.76
CA GLU A 357 12.62 -9.47 4.02
C GLU A 357 12.44 -9.31 2.50
N GLU A 358 11.94 -8.16 2.03
CA GLU A 358 11.77 -7.82 0.61
C GLU A 358 12.96 -7.02 0.06
N ASP A 359 14.06 -6.95 0.82
CA ASP A 359 15.25 -6.15 0.53
C ASP A 359 14.98 -4.63 0.45
N GLU A 360 13.96 -4.15 1.17
CA GLU A 360 13.58 -2.74 1.24
C GLU A 360 13.98 -2.12 2.57
N TYR A 361 14.32 -0.82 2.58
CA TYR A 361 14.71 -0.12 3.80
C TYR A 361 13.51 0.57 4.43
N LYS A 362 13.26 0.27 5.71
CA LYS A 362 12.09 0.70 6.47
C LYS A 362 12.50 1.27 7.83
N CYS A 363 11.60 2.03 8.42
CA CYS A 363 11.74 2.56 9.78
C CYS A 363 10.38 2.48 10.48
N LYS A 364 10.39 2.34 11.81
CA LYS A 364 9.14 2.25 12.60
C LYS A 364 8.60 3.62 12.99
N HIS A 365 9.47 4.52 13.43
CA HIS A 365 9.09 5.88 13.84
C HIS A 365 9.00 6.87 12.67
N ALA A 366 9.51 6.49 11.50
CA ALA A 366 9.46 7.28 10.27
C ALA A 366 9.06 6.38 9.09
N THR A 367 8.52 6.96 8.03
CA THR A 367 8.21 6.22 6.79
C THR A 367 9.26 6.47 5.72
N HIS A 368 9.63 5.48 4.93
CA HIS A 368 10.56 5.64 3.81
C HIS A 368 9.81 5.72 2.47
N MET A 369 9.75 6.90 1.90
CA MET A 369 9.08 7.23 0.65
C MET A 369 10.07 7.20 -0.53
N ASP A 370 10.33 6.02 -1.09
CA ASP A 370 11.07 5.89 -2.35
C ASP A 370 10.20 6.39 -3.53
N ALA A 371 10.47 7.61 -3.99
CA ALA A 371 9.70 8.26 -5.04
C ALA A 371 9.71 7.47 -6.36
N PHE A 372 10.73 6.63 -6.60
CA PHE A 372 10.81 5.80 -7.79
C PHE A 372 9.69 4.74 -7.84
N ARG A 373 9.18 4.30 -6.69
CA ARG A 373 8.02 3.39 -6.61
C ARG A 373 6.75 4.05 -7.14
N TRP A 374 6.51 5.30 -6.75
CA TRP A 374 5.42 6.10 -7.29
C TRP A 374 5.60 6.35 -8.78
N VAL A 375 6.83 6.63 -9.24
CA VAL A 375 7.12 6.83 -10.66
C VAL A 375 6.72 5.61 -11.48
N LYS A 376 7.15 4.41 -11.07
CA LYS A 376 6.83 3.16 -11.79
C LYS A 376 5.34 2.84 -11.83
N ARG A 377 4.62 3.11 -10.74
CA ARG A 377 3.23 2.67 -10.58
C ARG A 377 2.19 3.72 -11.01
N ASP A 378 2.40 4.97 -10.64
CA ASP A 378 1.33 5.99 -10.61
C ASP A 378 1.65 7.23 -11.47
N SER A 379 2.88 7.43 -11.93
CA SER A 379 3.23 8.64 -12.70
C SER A 379 2.65 8.70 -14.11
N TYR A 380 2.23 7.55 -14.65
CA TYR A 380 1.79 7.36 -16.03
C TYR A 380 2.87 7.71 -17.08
N LEU A 381 4.15 7.73 -16.68
CA LEU A 381 5.27 7.94 -17.58
C LEU A 381 5.70 6.64 -18.27
N PRO A 382 6.10 6.70 -19.56
CA PRO A 382 6.64 5.54 -20.24
C PRO A 382 7.96 5.10 -19.58
N HIS A 383 8.26 3.80 -19.64
CA HIS A 383 9.43 3.20 -19.00
C HIS A 383 10.76 3.92 -19.34
N GLY A 384 10.94 4.37 -20.57
CA GLY A 384 12.13 5.13 -20.99
C GLY A 384 12.27 6.53 -20.41
N SER A 385 11.27 7.03 -19.68
CA SER A 385 11.23 8.36 -19.07
C SER A 385 11.07 8.30 -17.54
N GLN A 386 11.44 7.18 -16.92
CA GLN A 386 11.37 6.97 -15.47
C GLN A 386 12.70 7.25 -14.75
N GLY A 387 13.71 7.81 -15.42
CA GLY A 387 14.90 8.35 -14.75
C GLY A 387 14.60 9.71 -14.09
N LEU A 388 15.27 10.02 -12.98
CA LEU A 388 15.03 11.25 -12.19
C LEU A 388 14.99 12.50 -13.07
N LYS A 389 15.96 12.66 -13.98
CA LYS A 389 15.98 13.78 -14.95
C LYS A 389 14.69 13.92 -15.75
N ALA A 390 14.26 12.85 -16.42
CA ALA A 390 13.07 12.88 -17.26
C ALA A 390 11.79 13.12 -16.44
N VAL A 391 11.74 12.56 -15.23
CA VAL A 391 10.65 12.81 -14.29
C VAL A 391 10.61 14.27 -13.85
N THR A 392 11.76 14.86 -13.50
CA THR A 392 11.87 16.27 -13.13
C THR A 392 11.41 17.18 -14.26
N THR A 393 11.85 16.93 -15.49
CA THR A 393 11.36 17.68 -16.66
C THR A 393 9.85 17.53 -16.85
N ALA A 394 9.32 16.31 -16.77
CA ALA A 394 7.91 16.04 -17.03
C ALA A 394 6.96 16.51 -15.92
N LYS A 395 7.40 16.44 -14.65
CA LYS A 395 6.56 16.71 -13.46
C LYS A 395 6.87 18.06 -12.82
N LEU A 396 8.13 18.44 -12.67
CA LEU A 396 8.51 19.72 -12.06
C LEU A 396 8.70 20.84 -13.09
N GLY A 397 8.83 20.50 -14.38
CA GLY A 397 8.82 21.44 -15.49
C GLY A 397 10.08 22.32 -15.58
N TYR A 398 11.23 21.81 -15.13
CA TYR A 398 12.56 22.37 -15.40
C TYR A 398 13.52 21.24 -15.78
N ASN A 399 14.64 21.58 -16.40
CA ASN A 399 15.70 20.62 -16.70
C ASN A 399 16.72 20.64 -15.55
N PRO A 400 16.87 19.56 -14.78
CA PRO A 400 17.89 19.50 -13.75
C PRO A 400 19.30 19.46 -14.37
N MET A 401 20.32 19.64 -13.54
CA MET A 401 21.69 19.50 -13.99
C MET A 401 21.93 18.06 -14.47
N GLU A 402 22.77 17.89 -15.49
CA GLU A 402 23.12 16.57 -16.02
C GLU A 402 24.63 16.43 -16.03
N LEU A 403 25.10 15.31 -15.51
CA LEU A 403 26.49 14.92 -15.50
C LEU A 403 26.58 13.46 -15.97
N ASP A 404 27.56 13.15 -16.81
CA ASP A 404 27.81 11.76 -17.21
C ASP A 404 28.34 10.99 -15.99
N PRO A 405 27.76 9.82 -15.64
CA PRO A 405 28.25 9.01 -14.53
C PRO A 405 29.73 8.62 -14.61
N GLU A 406 30.31 8.56 -15.81
CA GLU A 406 31.74 8.28 -16.00
C GLU A 406 32.64 9.48 -15.64
N ASP A 407 32.09 10.69 -15.61
CA ASP A 407 32.82 11.91 -15.24
C ASP A 407 32.77 12.18 -13.74
N MET A 408 31.80 11.65 -12.99
CA MET A 408 31.57 11.96 -11.58
C MET A 408 32.80 11.77 -10.69
N THR A 409 33.44 10.59 -10.74
CA THR A 409 34.63 10.31 -9.90
C THR A 409 35.81 11.20 -10.27
N ARG A 410 35.98 11.53 -11.55
CA ARG A 410 37.02 12.45 -12.02
C ARG A 410 36.72 13.89 -11.58
N PHE A 411 35.47 14.31 -11.65
CA PHE A 411 35.03 15.65 -11.30
C PHE A 411 35.15 15.93 -9.81
N ALA A 412 35.10 14.92 -8.94
CA ALA A 412 35.43 15.09 -7.52
C ALA A 412 36.83 15.72 -7.32
N SER A 413 37.80 15.40 -8.19
CA SER A 413 39.12 16.02 -8.14
C SER A 413 39.26 17.23 -9.06
N GLU A 414 38.74 17.17 -10.30
CA GLU A 414 39.00 18.18 -11.33
C GLU A 414 38.02 19.37 -11.28
N GLN A 415 36.75 19.13 -10.94
CA GLN A 415 35.65 20.11 -10.98
C GLN A 415 34.66 19.90 -9.82
N PRO A 416 35.13 19.94 -8.56
CA PRO A 416 34.32 19.54 -7.41
C PRO A 416 33.08 20.42 -7.21
N GLN A 417 33.13 21.70 -7.58
CA GLN A 417 31.96 22.59 -7.54
C GLN A 417 30.85 22.16 -8.51
N VAL A 418 31.20 21.64 -9.69
CA VAL A 418 30.22 21.17 -10.67
C VAL A 418 29.56 19.88 -10.18
N LEU A 419 30.34 18.96 -9.61
CA LEU A 419 29.81 17.76 -8.98
C LEU A 419 28.89 18.10 -7.80
N ALA A 420 29.27 19.07 -6.97
CA ALA A 420 28.42 19.54 -5.87
C ALA A 420 27.09 20.13 -6.37
N GLN A 421 27.11 20.93 -7.44
CA GLN A 421 25.89 21.46 -8.07
C GLN A 421 24.97 20.36 -8.63
N TYR A 422 25.56 19.30 -9.20
CA TYR A 422 24.83 18.13 -9.66
C TYR A 422 24.17 17.38 -8.49
N SER A 423 24.96 17.08 -7.45
CA SER A 423 24.47 16.37 -6.26
C SER A 423 23.31 17.10 -5.57
N VAL A 424 23.40 18.42 -5.40
CA VAL A 424 22.29 19.19 -4.79
C VAL A 424 21.08 19.30 -5.72
N SER A 425 21.29 19.28 -7.05
CA SER A 425 20.20 19.29 -8.03
C SER A 425 19.30 18.06 -7.87
N ASP A 426 19.89 16.89 -7.60
CA ASP A 426 19.14 15.65 -7.40
C ASP A 426 18.39 15.63 -6.06
N ALA A 427 18.96 16.19 -4.98
CA ALA A 427 18.24 16.39 -3.73
C ALA A 427 17.05 17.35 -3.87
N VAL A 428 17.22 18.48 -4.58
CA VAL A 428 16.12 19.44 -4.85
C VAL A 428 15.02 18.79 -5.69
N ALA A 429 15.39 18.06 -6.75
CA ALA A 429 14.43 17.34 -7.58
C ALA A 429 13.64 16.32 -6.76
N THR A 430 14.32 15.51 -5.95
CA THR A 430 13.72 14.46 -5.12
C THR A 430 12.78 15.03 -4.07
N TYR A 431 13.21 16.06 -3.34
CA TYR A 431 12.40 16.74 -2.33
C TYR A 431 11.11 17.33 -2.92
N TYR A 432 11.22 18.11 -3.99
CA TYR A 432 10.04 18.78 -4.56
C TYR A 432 9.14 17.84 -5.37
N LEU A 433 9.68 16.78 -5.97
CA LEU A 433 8.88 15.71 -6.56
C LEU A 433 8.01 15.05 -5.48
N TYR A 434 8.61 14.74 -4.33
CA TYR A 434 7.89 14.20 -3.20
C TYR A 434 6.81 15.15 -2.70
N MET A 435 7.17 16.40 -2.39
CA MET A 435 6.24 17.38 -1.83
C MET A 435 5.04 17.66 -2.73
N LYS A 436 5.27 17.81 -4.05
CA LYS A 436 4.19 18.18 -4.97
C LYS A 436 3.34 16.99 -5.42
N TYR A 437 3.92 15.80 -5.53
CA TYR A 437 3.23 14.65 -6.14
C TYR A 437 3.01 13.51 -5.15
N VAL A 438 4.06 13.01 -4.51
CA VAL A 438 4.00 11.75 -3.74
C VAL A 438 3.33 11.95 -2.39
N HIS A 439 3.74 12.96 -1.62
CA HIS A 439 3.21 13.26 -0.28
C HIS A 439 1.67 13.40 -0.27
N PRO A 440 1.06 14.34 -1.05
CA PRO A 440 -0.38 14.51 -1.03
C PRO A 440 -1.10 13.24 -1.48
N PHE A 441 -0.60 12.55 -2.51
CA PHE A 441 -1.21 11.37 -3.08
C PHE A 441 -1.24 10.18 -2.10
N ILE A 442 -0.07 9.80 -1.56
CA ILE A 442 0.05 8.62 -0.70
C ILE A 442 -0.73 8.79 0.60
N PHE A 443 -0.61 9.93 1.28
CA PHE A 443 -1.38 10.16 2.51
C PHE A 443 -2.88 10.31 2.25
N SER A 444 -3.31 10.78 1.06
CA SER A 444 -4.73 10.75 0.70
C SER A 444 -5.25 9.32 0.51
N LEU A 445 -4.45 8.44 -0.10
CA LEU A 445 -4.81 7.03 -0.24
C LEU A 445 -4.85 6.31 1.10
N CYS A 446 -3.95 6.64 2.04
CA CYS A 446 -3.97 6.11 3.40
C CYS A 446 -5.28 6.39 4.14
N ASN A 447 -5.97 7.51 3.84
CA ASN A 447 -7.23 7.87 4.49
C ASN A 447 -8.38 6.87 4.23
N ILE A 448 -8.26 6.04 3.18
CA ILE A 448 -9.26 5.03 2.81
C ILE A 448 -8.72 3.60 2.92
N LEU A 449 -7.40 3.41 2.74
CA LEU A 449 -6.75 2.11 2.82
C LEU A 449 -6.34 1.75 4.26
N PRO A 450 -6.55 0.50 4.70
CA PRO A 450 -6.11 0.04 6.03
C PRO A 450 -4.62 -0.30 6.06
N LEU A 451 -3.77 0.58 5.53
CA LEU A 451 -2.31 0.36 5.34
C LEU A 451 -1.49 1.53 5.88
N ILE A 452 -0.21 1.27 6.11
CA ILE A 452 0.82 2.29 6.34
C ILE A 452 1.29 2.94 5.03
N PRO A 453 1.87 4.15 5.06
CA PRO A 453 2.31 4.86 3.86
C PRO A 453 3.33 4.06 3.04
N ASP A 454 4.25 3.38 3.72
CA ASP A 454 5.27 2.53 3.07
C ASP A 454 4.65 1.46 2.18
N GLU A 455 3.59 0.81 2.64
CA GLU A 455 2.90 -0.25 1.89
C GLU A 455 1.95 0.32 0.83
N VAL A 456 1.30 1.46 1.11
CA VAL A 456 0.49 2.16 0.11
C VAL A 456 1.35 2.59 -1.08
N LEU A 457 2.61 2.97 -0.87
CA LEU A 457 3.54 3.33 -1.93
C LEU A 457 4.03 2.11 -2.73
N ARG A 458 4.24 0.96 -2.07
CA ARG A 458 4.99 -0.17 -2.64
C ARG A 458 4.12 -1.30 -3.18
N LYS A 459 2.94 -1.56 -2.60
CA LYS A 459 2.08 -2.66 -3.06
C LYS A 459 1.51 -2.40 -4.46
N GLY A 460 1.27 -3.48 -5.19
CA GLY A 460 0.58 -3.42 -6.47
C GLY A 460 -0.85 -2.88 -6.32
N THR A 461 -1.35 -2.17 -7.34
CA THR A 461 -2.69 -1.58 -7.33
C THR A 461 -3.80 -2.62 -7.13
N GLY A 462 -3.63 -3.83 -7.66
CA GLY A 462 -4.55 -4.95 -7.41
C GLY A 462 -4.71 -5.30 -5.93
N THR A 463 -3.61 -5.26 -5.15
CA THR A 463 -3.68 -5.48 -3.70
C THR A 463 -4.33 -4.31 -2.97
N LEU A 464 -4.14 -3.07 -3.45
CA LEU A 464 -4.87 -1.92 -2.90
C LEU A 464 -6.39 -2.07 -3.10
N CYS A 465 -6.81 -2.54 -4.29
CA CYS A 465 -8.21 -2.86 -4.56
C CYS A 465 -8.74 -3.99 -3.67
N GLU A 466 -7.98 -5.07 -3.49
CA GLU A 466 -8.34 -6.18 -2.57
C GLU A 466 -8.66 -5.64 -1.17
N LEU A 467 -7.82 -4.76 -0.63
CA LEU A 467 -8.00 -4.20 0.70
C LEU A 467 -9.19 -3.25 0.82
N LEU A 468 -9.47 -2.45 -0.22
CA LEU A 468 -10.70 -1.64 -0.26
C LEU A 468 -11.94 -2.53 -0.26
N LEU A 469 -11.94 -3.62 -1.04
CA LEU A 469 -13.04 -4.58 -1.08
C LEU A 469 -13.20 -5.32 0.26
N MET A 470 -12.10 -5.63 0.96
CA MET A 470 -12.14 -6.22 2.30
C MET A 470 -12.78 -5.27 3.33
N VAL A 471 -12.47 -3.97 3.28
CA VAL A 471 -13.12 -2.96 4.13
C VAL A 471 -14.63 -2.95 3.90
N GLU A 472 -15.07 -2.90 2.63
CA GLU A 472 -16.50 -2.87 2.31
C GLU A 472 -17.19 -4.19 2.68
N ALA A 473 -16.58 -5.35 2.37
CA ALA A 473 -17.10 -6.66 2.75
C ALA A 473 -17.28 -6.80 4.27
N TYR A 474 -16.32 -6.29 5.05
CA TYR A 474 -16.42 -6.28 6.50
C TYR A 474 -17.59 -5.40 6.99
N LYS A 475 -17.74 -4.19 6.45
CA LYS A 475 -18.85 -3.27 6.80
C LYS A 475 -20.22 -3.87 6.54
N VAL A 476 -20.40 -4.62 5.44
CA VAL A 476 -21.66 -5.29 5.09
C VAL A 476 -21.76 -6.73 5.62
N ASN A 477 -20.85 -7.15 6.52
CA ASN A 477 -20.85 -8.46 7.16
C ASN A 477 -20.77 -9.68 6.22
N VAL A 478 -20.12 -9.50 5.06
CA VAL A 478 -19.82 -10.57 4.10
C VAL A 478 -18.54 -11.31 4.54
N ILE A 479 -18.56 -12.64 4.49
CA ILE A 479 -17.37 -13.47 4.75
C ILE A 479 -16.39 -13.33 3.57
N MET A 480 -15.14 -12.97 3.84
CA MET A 480 -14.16 -12.81 2.78
C MET A 480 -13.83 -14.19 2.16
N PRO A 481 -13.77 -14.31 0.83
CA PRO A 481 -13.29 -15.52 0.18
C PRO A 481 -11.79 -15.71 0.46
N ASN A 482 -11.35 -16.95 0.52
CA ASN A 482 -9.92 -17.26 0.54
C ASN A 482 -9.30 -16.86 -0.80
N LYS A 483 -8.00 -16.53 -0.79
CA LYS A 483 -7.23 -16.26 -2.02
C LYS A 483 -7.40 -17.39 -3.02
N HIS A 484 -7.54 -17.01 -4.30
CA HIS A 484 -7.62 -17.96 -5.39
C HIS A 484 -6.32 -18.77 -5.46
N ALA A 485 -6.46 -20.07 -5.73
CA ALA A 485 -5.34 -20.94 -6.03
C ALA A 485 -5.67 -21.62 -7.36
N ASP A 486 -4.82 -21.41 -8.35
CA ASP A 486 -5.04 -21.95 -9.69
C ASP A 486 -5.13 -23.49 -9.64
N GLY A 487 -6.03 -24.04 -10.47
CA GLY A 487 -6.11 -25.48 -10.66
C GLY A 487 -4.80 -26.02 -11.23
N LYS A 488 -4.31 -27.15 -10.70
CA LYS A 488 -3.00 -27.70 -11.11
C LYS A 488 -2.96 -28.05 -12.60
N GLU A 489 -4.08 -28.51 -13.16
CA GLU A 489 -4.22 -28.89 -14.56
C GLU A 489 -5.68 -28.62 -14.98
N MET A 490 -5.88 -27.87 -16.05
CA MET A 490 -7.19 -27.57 -16.64
C MET A 490 -7.23 -28.17 -18.04
N PHE A 491 -8.35 -28.80 -18.41
CA PHE A 491 -8.52 -29.42 -19.72
C PHE A 491 -9.71 -28.81 -20.45
N TYR A 492 -9.54 -28.56 -21.74
CA TYR A 492 -10.62 -28.17 -22.65
C TYR A 492 -10.64 -29.13 -23.83
N GLU A 493 -11.78 -29.77 -24.08
CA GLU A 493 -11.96 -30.75 -25.17
C GLU A 493 -10.91 -31.87 -25.20
N GLY A 494 -10.41 -32.28 -24.03
CA GLY A 494 -9.39 -33.33 -23.89
C GLY A 494 -7.95 -32.86 -24.11
N HIS A 495 -7.74 -31.56 -24.35
CA HIS A 495 -6.42 -30.93 -24.42
C HIS A 495 -6.09 -30.21 -23.12
N LEU A 496 -4.85 -30.34 -22.65
CA LEU A 496 -4.35 -29.58 -21.52
C LEU A 496 -4.24 -28.10 -21.92
N LEU A 497 -4.85 -27.22 -21.13
CA LEU A 497 -4.73 -25.77 -21.31
C LEU A 497 -3.38 -25.30 -20.77
N GLU A 498 -2.61 -24.60 -21.61
CA GLU A 498 -1.40 -23.90 -21.19
C GLU A 498 -1.74 -22.63 -20.41
N SER A 499 -2.73 -21.88 -20.88
CA SER A 499 -3.29 -20.71 -20.19
C SER A 499 -4.76 -20.54 -20.55
N GLU A 500 -5.51 -19.94 -19.64
CA GLU A 500 -6.90 -19.54 -19.85
C GLU A 500 -6.99 -18.02 -19.69
N THR A 501 -7.53 -17.34 -20.69
CA THR A 501 -7.72 -15.89 -20.70
C THR A 501 -8.94 -15.52 -21.53
N TYR A 502 -9.30 -14.25 -21.54
CA TYR A 502 -10.41 -13.71 -22.32
C TYR A 502 -9.90 -12.77 -23.41
N VAL A 503 -10.73 -12.54 -24.44
CA VAL A 503 -10.42 -11.55 -25.49
C VAL A 503 -10.35 -10.17 -24.86
N GLY A 504 -9.20 -9.49 -24.99
CA GLY A 504 -8.93 -8.19 -24.40
C GLY A 504 -9.49 -7.02 -25.22
N GLY A 505 -8.84 -5.85 -25.10
CA GLY A 505 -9.21 -4.66 -25.85
C GLY A 505 -9.02 -4.81 -27.36
N HIS A 506 -9.92 -4.18 -28.13
CA HIS A 506 -9.85 -4.12 -29.59
C HIS A 506 -8.99 -2.92 -30.02
N VAL A 507 -7.99 -3.15 -30.88
CA VAL A 507 -7.06 -2.11 -31.36
C VAL A 507 -6.98 -2.16 -32.89
N GLU A 508 -7.29 -1.04 -33.54
CA GLU A 508 -7.21 -0.89 -34.99
C GLU A 508 -6.43 0.38 -35.37
N ALA A 509 -5.49 0.24 -36.30
CA ALA A 509 -4.85 1.36 -36.98
C ALA A 509 -5.40 1.44 -38.41
N LEU A 510 -6.48 2.19 -38.59
CA LEU A 510 -7.22 2.26 -39.86
C LEU A 510 -6.42 2.98 -40.95
N GLU A 511 -5.79 4.08 -40.59
CA GLU A 511 -5.01 4.92 -41.51
C GLU A 511 -3.75 5.43 -40.83
N ALA A 512 -2.69 5.64 -41.62
CA ALA A 512 -1.44 6.24 -41.19
C ALA A 512 -1.10 7.39 -42.12
N GLY A 513 -0.60 8.50 -41.57
CA GLY A 513 -0.26 9.67 -42.37
C GLY A 513 -0.15 10.95 -41.56
N VAL A 514 0.08 12.06 -42.27
CA VAL A 514 0.08 13.41 -41.70
C VAL A 514 -1.29 14.02 -41.93
N PHE A 515 -2.11 14.03 -40.89
CA PHE A 515 -3.40 14.71 -40.90
C PHE A 515 -3.25 16.05 -40.18
N ARG A 516 -3.55 17.15 -40.87
CA ARG A 516 -3.43 18.51 -40.33
C ARG A 516 -4.64 19.35 -40.71
N SER A 517 -5.02 20.26 -39.81
CA SER A 517 -6.15 21.17 -40.03
C SER A 517 -5.93 22.16 -41.19
N ASP A 518 -4.69 22.38 -41.61
CA ASP A 518 -4.33 23.26 -42.74
C ASP A 518 -4.04 22.51 -44.06
N ILE A 519 -4.27 21.20 -44.08
CA ILE A 519 -4.14 20.36 -45.28
C ILE A 519 -5.51 19.73 -45.54
N ASN A 520 -6.07 20.03 -46.71
CA ASN A 520 -7.34 19.43 -47.12
C ASN A 520 -7.23 17.90 -47.14
N SER A 521 -8.23 17.23 -46.57
CA SER A 521 -8.39 15.79 -46.59
C SER A 521 -9.64 15.45 -47.40
N ASP A 522 -9.58 14.36 -48.17
CA ASP A 522 -10.70 13.91 -48.98
C ASP A 522 -11.65 13.06 -48.13
N PHE A 523 -12.90 13.51 -47.99
CA PHE A 523 -13.94 12.78 -47.28
C PHE A 523 -14.90 12.12 -48.26
N LYS A 524 -15.21 10.84 -48.04
CA LYS A 524 -16.29 10.13 -48.72
C LYS A 524 -17.38 9.86 -47.70
N LEU A 525 -18.33 10.78 -47.63
CA LEU A 525 -19.44 10.69 -46.68
C LEU A 525 -20.54 9.78 -47.23
N ASP A 526 -21.22 9.07 -46.32
CA ASP A 526 -22.42 8.31 -46.61
C ASP A 526 -23.65 9.17 -46.30
N PRO A 527 -24.43 9.61 -47.31
CA PRO A 527 -25.61 10.44 -47.09
C PRO A 527 -26.67 9.78 -46.20
N SER A 528 -26.72 8.44 -46.16
CA SER A 528 -27.67 7.74 -45.30
C SER A 528 -27.38 7.98 -43.82
N ALA A 529 -26.10 8.03 -43.43
CA ALA A 529 -25.69 8.33 -42.06
C ALA A 529 -26.04 9.78 -41.66
N ALA A 530 -25.89 10.76 -42.58
CA ALA A 530 -26.27 12.14 -42.31
C ALA A 530 -27.79 12.28 -42.07
N GLN A 531 -28.59 11.58 -42.86
CA GLN A 531 -30.04 11.53 -42.70
C GLN A 531 -30.44 10.91 -41.35
N GLU A 532 -29.81 9.81 -40.94
CA GLU A 532 -30.04 9.20 -39.63
C GLU A 532 -29.72 10.17 -38.47
N LEU A 533 -28.64 10.94 -38.57
CA LEU A 533 -28.28 11.94 -37.56
C LEU A 533 -29.30 13.08 -37.46
N ILE A 534 -29.84 13.55 -38.59
CA ILE A 534 -30.89 14.58 -38.61
C ILE A 534 -32.15 14.08 -37.93
N GLU A 535 -32.56 12.83 -38.20
CA GLU A 535 -33.73 12.21 -37.59
C GLU A 535 -33.58 12.06 -36.06
N GLN A 536 -32.35 11.78 -35.59
CA GLN A 536 -32.04 11.60 -34.17
C GLN A 536 -31.70 12.90 -33.45
N LEU A 537 -31.52 14.02 -34.16
CA LEU A 537 -30.97 15.26 -33.62
C LEU A 537 -31.76 15.81 -32.43
N ASP A 538 -33.09 15.75 -32.46
CA ASP A 538 -33.94 16.27 -31.38
C ASP A 538 -33.73 15.49 -30.07
N GLU A 539 -33.70 14.16 -30.15
CA GLU A 539 -33.50 13.30 -28.98
C GLU A 539 -32.06 13.37 -28.48
N ALA A 540 -31.08 13.50 -29.38
CA ALA A 540 -29.68 13.71 -29.01
C ALA A 540 -29.50 15.03 -28.23
N LEU A 541 -30.10 16.13 -28.70
CA LEU A 541 -30.00 17.42 -28.00
C LEU A 541 -30.70 17.40 -26.65
N LYS A 542 -31.88 16.77 -26.54
CA LYS A 542 -32.55 16.58 -25.25
C LYS A 542 -31.71 15.73 -24.31
N PHE A 543 -31.10 14.65 -24.80
CA PHE A 543 -30.20 13.81 -24.01
C PHE A 543 -29.02 14.62 -23.48
N THR A 544 -28.36 15.42 -24.33
CA THR A 544 -27.27 16.30 -23.89
C THR A 544 -27.73 17.26 -22.80
N ILE A 545 -28.89 17.90 -22.96
CA ILE A 545 -29.38 18.87 -21.98
C ILE A 545 -29.79 18.21 -20.66
N GLN A 546 -30.55 17.12 -20.72
CA GLN A 546 -31.19 16.51 -19.56
C GLN A 546 -30.32 15.49 -18.84
N VAL A 547 -29.50 14.74 -19.58
CA VAL A 547 -28.69 13.64 -19.04
C VAL A 547 -27.24 14.08 -18.83
N GLU A 548 -26.60 14.65 -19.85
CA GLU A 548 -25.19 15.04 -19.76
C GLU A 548 -25.02 16.30 -18.90
N GLU A 549 -25.79 17.35 -19.22
CA GLU A 549 -25.73 18.65 -18.53
C GLU A 549 -26.63 18.73 -17.29
N LYS A 550 -27.54 17.76 -17.11
CA LYS A 550 -28.52 17.71 -15.99
C LYS A 550 -29.32 19.01 -15.83
N LYS A 551 -29.67 19.65 -16.94
CA LYS A 551 -30.47 20.88 -17.01
C LYS A 551 -31.90 20.55 -17.45
N ASN A 552 -32.82 21.44 -17.12
CA ASN A 552 -34.18 21.34 -17.66
C ASN A 552 -34.21 21.90 -19.07
N LEU A 553 -34.99 21.26 -19.93
CA LEU A 553 -35.19 21.71 -21.31
C LEU A 553 -35.84 23.09 -21.37
N ASP A 554 -36.74 23.38 -20.43
CA ASP A 554 -37.49 24.65 -20.35
C ASP A 554 -36.59 25.86 -20.08
N ASP A 555 -35.39 25.65 -19.52
CA ASP A 555 -34.42 26.70 -19.23
C ASP A 555 -33.56 27.07 -20.46
N ILE A 556 -33.72 26.34 -21.58
CA ILE A 556 -32.90 26.51 -22.80
C ILE A 556 -33.60 27.43 -23.80
N ILE A 557 -33.11 28.67 -23.87
CA ILE A 557 -33.71 29.73 -24.68
C ILE A 557 -33.38 29.67 -26.18
N ASN A 558 -32.35 28.92 -26.56
CA ASN A 558 -31.80 28.85 -27.92
C ASN A 558 -31.88 27.44 -28.52
N TYR A 559 -32.72 26.56 -27.97
CA TYR A 559 -32.83 25.16 -28.40
C TYR A 559 -33.12 25.04 -29.90
N ASP A 560 -34.21 25.68 -30.35
CA ASP A 560 -34.63 25.62 -31.74
C ASP A 560 -33.60 26.23 -32.70
N GLN A 561 -32.91 27.30 -32.26
CA GLN A 561 -31.85 27.95 -33.04
C GLN A 561 -30.68 26.98 -33.28
N VAL A 562 -30.15 26.40 -32.20
CA VAL A 562 -28.98 25.51 -32.29
C VAL A 562 -29.33 24.24 -33.06
N LYS A 563 -30.53 23.69 -32.85
CA LYS A 563 -31.03 22.53 -33.61
C LYS A 563 -31.06 22.82 -35.11
N ALA A 564 -31.62 23.97 -35.50
CA ALA A 564 -31.68 24.36 -36.90
C ALA A 564 -30.28 24.56 -37.51
N GLU A 565 -29.36 25.22 -36.80
CA GLU A 565 -27.98 25.43 -37.28
C GLU A 565 -27.20 24.12 -37.48
N ILE A 566 -27.43 23.11 -36.63
CA ILE A 566 -26.81 21.79 -36.78
C ILE A 566 -27.46 21.03 -37.95
N GLN A 567 -28.78 21.06 -38.04
CA GLN A 567 -29.51 20.41 -39.14
C GLN A 567 -29.07 20.95 -40.49
N GLU A 568 -28.97 22.27 -40.66
CA GLU A 568 -28.52 22.90 -41.91
C GLU A 568 -27.12 22.42 -42.32
N LYS A 569 -26.20 22.28 -41.36
CA LYS A 569 -24.84 21.77 -41.64
C LYS A 569 -24.86 20.31 -42.05
N LEU A 570 -25.70 19.48 -41.44
CA LEU A 570 -25.86 18.07 -41.79
C LEU A 570 -26.50 17.89 -43.18
N GLU A 571 -27.42 18.77 -43.57
CA GLU A 571 -28.03 18.77 -44.90
C GLU A 571 -27.05 19.18 -46.02
N ILE A 572 -25.97 19.88 -45.68
CA ILE A 572 -24.90 20.30 -46.62
C ILE A 572 -23.84 19.21 -46.83
N LEU A 573 -23.65 18.31 -45.86
CA LEU A 573 -22.72 17.17 -45.92
C LEU A 573 -23.23 16.10 -46.89
#